data_AF-A0AAX6MPA5-F1
#
_entry.id   AF-A0AAX6MPA5-F1
#
_cell.length_a   1.000
_cell.length_b   1.000
_cell.length_c   1.000
_cell.angle_alpha   90.00
_cell.angle_beta   90.00
_cell.angle_gamma   90.00
#
_symmetry.space_group_name_H-M   'P 1'
#
loop_
_entity.id
_entity.type
_entity.pdbx_description
1 polymer ?
#
loop_
_entity_poly.entity_id
_entity_poly.type
_entity_poly.pdbx_seq_one_letter_code
_entity_poly.pdbx_strand_id
1 'polypeptide(L)'
;MDVTEDFNPYRADGKLHGFVCVVTGASQPVGQAIIEELAGWSTERPVYMVACDRTASSDSYKELVGRVGKEYPSCKVIPYPFHVAKEDETLILIDEVLNAFGRLDVWVCSSGLLGPPSIEATTPDDLQKCFEAHSLAPFFALKYAPAAMAKLTEKRTYPNAAPKTQKYGSIIVISSVASVYGGCWGPCYTMTSHAALGVVKAGVASLKGTGVRINCISPGQIDSGVDLQGFDMRGMTSQFPPASLQKPEVQNMTVGLERAGKPQEVARVAGFLASSFSSYVTGANLIVDVEREGTTMPPQHQILSSADEGVVESICQKYGLTRVEFNELHKRCVAAKSTAYCPYSQFRVGSAIISVDGAYFNGANVENASYPVGTCAERVAFGKAVTEGHRRIKAVAVATDISPPASPCGMCRQFIREFCDLTAPIIMFDKDDNFTVFRLEEDSLKRFAEIGTAPRKPPSPQPRELLQLKRLVDLKVPSAPTSELESRSEKRLAREIPCSPASATSS
;
A
#
# COMPACT_ATOMS: atom_id res chain seq x y z
N MET A 1 -18.74 -10.51 30.20
CA MET A 1 -18.37 -9.09 30.00
C MET A 1 -17.21 -8.84 30.94
N ASP A 2 -16.04 -8.55 30.39
CA ASP A 2 -14.81 -8.38 31.18
C ASP A 2 -14.91 -7.09 32.00
N VAL A 3 -14.83 -7.21 33.33
CA VAL A 3 -15.08 -6.15 34.32
C VAL A 3 -13.78 -5.52 34.82
N THR A 4 -12.64 -5.81 34.18
CA THR A 4 -11.36 -5.25 34.60
C THR A 4 -11.34 -3.73 34.43
N GLU A 5 -11.02 -3.00 35.51
CA GLU A 5 -10.63 -1.57 35.53
C GLU A 5 -9.32 -1.29 34.75
N ASP A 6 -8.92 -2.18 33.85
CA ASP A 6 -7.68 -2.10 33.10
C ASP A 6 -7.87 -1.23 31.86
N PHE A 7 -6.95 -0.28 31.69
CA PHE A 7 -6.90 0.68 30.58
C PHE A 7 -6.40 0.00 29.32
N ASN A 8 -7.09 -1.04 28.87
CA ASN A 8 -6.72 -1.93 27.78
C ASN A 8 -7.38 -1.49 26.46
N PRO A 9 -6.66 -1.44 25.31
CA PRO A 9 -7.25 -1.26 23.99
C PRO A 9 -8.02 -2.49 23.50
N TYR A 10 -8.58 -3.33 24.36
CA TYR A 10 -9.61 -4.32 23.98
C TYR A 10 -10.95 -4.02 24.65
N ARG A 11 -11.07 -2.86 25.30
CA ARG A 11 -12.35 -2.35 25.76
C ARG A 11 -13.32 -2.18 24.58
N ALA A 12 -14.58 -2.50 24.83
CA ALA A 12 -15.63 -2.36 23.83
C ALA A 12 -15.90 -0.90 23.42
N ASP A 13 -15.47 0.08 24.24
CA ASP A 13 -15.68 1.51 23.99
C ASP A 13 -14.63 2.16 23.04
N GLY A 14 -13.51 1.46 22.79
CA GLY A 14 -12.42 1.95 21.94
C GLY A 14 -11.65 3.15 22.49
N LYS A 15 -11.89 3.57 23.74
CA LYS A 15 -11.32 4.80 24.30
C LYS A 15 -9.86 4.64 24.74
N LEU A 16 -9.11 5.74 24.68
CA LEU A 16 -7.65 5.79 24.94
C LEU A 16 -7.31 6.30 26.35
N HIS A 17 -8.15 5.96 27.33
CA HIS A 17 -8.02 6.45 28.70
C HIS A 17 -6.67 6.06 29.33
N GLY A 18 -5.87 7.04 29.74
CA GLY A 18 -4.57 6.77 30.38
C GLY A 18 -3.46 6.37 29.42
N PHE A 19 -3.68 6.46 28.11
CA PHE A 19 -2.69 6.04 27.12
C PHE A 19 -1.55 7.05 27.01
N VAL A 20 -0.39 6.53 26.65
CA VAL A 20 0.79 7.33 26.29
C VAL A 20 1.08 7.12 24.82
N CYS A 21 0.98 8.21 24.06
CA CYS A 21 1.09 8.24 22.61
C CYS A 21 2.30 9.10 22.21
N VAL A 22 3.15 8.56 21.35
CA VAL A 22 4.24 9.31 20.69
C VAL A 22 3.80 9.62 19.26
N VAL A 23 3.93 10.88 18.83
CA VAL A 23 3.62 11.31 17.46
C VAL A 23 4.83 12.05 16.89
N THR A 24 5.52 11.46 15.91
CA THR A 24 6.62 12.13 15.19
C THR A 24 6.10 12.92 14.00
N GLY A 25 6.78 14.02 13.67
CA GLY A 25 6.27 14.97 12.67
C GLY A 25 5.04 15.72 13.19
N ALA A 26 4.97 15.96 14.50
CA ALA A 26 3.83 16.61 15.15
C ALA A 26 3.65 18.08 14.73
N SER A 27 4.65 18.70 14.09
CA SER A 27 4.52 20.03 13.49
C SER A 27 3.74 20.01 12.17
N GLN A 28 3.70 18.87 11.48
CA GLN A 28 3.03 18.73 10.19
C GLN A 28 1.51 18.72 10.36
N PRO A 29 0.73 19.21 9.37
CA PRO A 29 -0.73 19.31 9.49
C PRO A 29 -1.43 17.99 9.84
N VAL A 30 -0.99 16.85 9.29
CA VAL A 30 -1.54 15.53 9.64
C VAL A 30 -1.10 15.10 11.05
N GLY A 31 0.13 15.38 11.45
CA GLY A 31 0.60 15.12 12.82
C GLY A 31 -0.21 15.89 13.86
N GLN A 32 -0.48 17.17 13.63
CA GLN A 32 -1.33 18.00 14.49
C GLN A 32 -2.77 17.44 14.56
N ALA A 33 -3.36 17.10 13.41
CA ALA A 33 -4.70 16.54 13.37
C ALA A 33 -4.79 15.18 14.09
N ILE A 34 -3.75 14.35 14.02
CA ILE A 34 -3.68 13.08 14.76
C ILE A 34 -3.64 13.32 16.27
N ILE A 35 -2.87 14.32 16.74
CA ILE A 35 -2.86 14.69 18.16
C ILE A 35 -4.25 15.13 18.63
N GLU A 36 -4.93 15.99 17.86
CA GLU A 36 -6.30 16.43 18.15
C GLU A 36 -7.29 15.28 18.17
N GLU A 37 -7.24 14.40 17.15
CA GLU A 37 -8.12 13.24 17.08
C GLU A 37 -7.91 12.36 18.31
N LEU A 38 -6.68 11.89 18.57
CA LEU A 38 -6.38 10.99 19.68
C LEU A 38 -6.71 11.61 21.05
N ALA A 39 -6.65 12.94 21.18
CA ALA A 39 -7.09 13.65 22.37
C ALA A 39 -8.60 13.47 22.64
N GLY A 40 -9.41 13.49 21.58
CA GLY A 40 -10.87 13.29 21.64
C GLY A 40 -11.31 11.87 22.01
N TRP A 41 -10.41 10.89 21.94
CA TRP A 41 -10.70 9.52 22.36
C TRP A 41 -10.61 9.29 23.87
N SER A 42 -10.37 10.34 24.68
CA SER A 42 -10.38 10.22 26.14
C SER A 42 -11.27 11.24 26.85
N THR A 43 -12.29 10.73 27.56
CA THR A 43 -13.22 11.50 28.39
C THR A 43 -12.95 11.41 29.90
N GLU A 44 -12.45 10.27 30.41
CA GLU A 44 -12.39 10.02 31.86
C GLU A 44 -10.99 10.21 32.47
N ARG A 45 -9.92 9.98 31.70
CA ARG A 45 -8.54 10.03 32.19
C ARG A 45 -7.62 10.77 31.25
N PRO A 46 -6.49 11.28 31.75
CA PRO A 46 -5.58 11.96 30.88
C PRO A 46 -4.95 11.03 29.86
N VAL A 47 -4.93 11.48 28.61
CA VAL A 47 -4.12 10.88 27.56
C VAL A 47 -2.90 11.77 27.37
N TYR A 48 -1.72 11.16 27.29
CA TYR A 48 -0.45 11.89 27.19
C TYR A 48 0.05 11.81 25.75
N MET A 49 0.21 12.95 25.11
CA MET A 49 0.71 13.08 23.74
C MET A 49 2.11 13.64 23.76
N VAL A 50 3.10 12.82 23.45
CA VAL A 50 4.49 13.27 23.25
C VAL A 50 4.63 13.69 21.80
N ALA A 51 4.62 15.00 21.57
CA ALA A 51 4.62 15.64 20.27
C ALA A 51 6.06 15.89 19.81
N CYS A 52 6.57 15.01 18.94
CA CYS A 52 7.97 14.95 18.55
C CYS A 52 8.22 15.69 17.23
N ASP A 53 9.13 16.65 17.25
CA ASP A 53 9.64 17.34 16.07
C ASP A 53 11.04 17.91 16.31
N ARG A 54 11.85 18.10 15.26
CA ARG A 54 13.22 18.60 15.38
C ARG A 54 13.26 20.00 15.98
N THR A 55 12.29 20.85 15.67
CA THR A 55 12.22 22.23 16.20
C THR A 55 11.24 22.35 17.36
N ALA A 56 10.82 21.24 17.96
CA ALA A 56 9.83 21.28 19.03
C ALA A 56 10.34 22.09 20.22
N SER A 57 9.64 23.17 20.48
CA SER A 57 9.81 24.03 21.64
C SER A 57 8.45 24.36 22.23
N SER A 58 8.43 24.77 23.50
CA SER A 58 7.19 25.23 24.15
C SER A 58 6.50 26.30 23.30
N ASP A 59 7.26 27.19 22.64
CA ASP A 59 6.73 28.27 21.79
C ASP A 59 6.09 27.76 20.50
N SER A 60 6.75 26.85 19.78
CA SER A 60 6.25 26.32 18.50
C SER A 60 4.93 25.54 18.63
N TYR A 61 4.67 24.97 19.82
CA TYR A 61 3.48 24.19 20.11
C TYR A 61 2.43 24.95 20.95
N LYS A 62 2.66 26.24 21.28
CA LYS A 62 1.74 27.03 22.13
C LYS A 62 0.29 26.98 21.64
N GLU A 63 0.09 27.16 20.34
CA GLU A 63 -1.25 27.16 19.75
C GLU A 63 -1.90 25.79 19.79
N LEU A 64 -1.18 24.72 19.42
CA LEU A 64 -1.69 23.35 19.47
C LEU A 64 -2.02 22.94 20.91
N VAL A 65 -1.10 23.16 21.84
CA VAL A 65 -1.29 22.86 23.27
C VAL A 65 -2.47 23.66 23.83
N GLY A 66 -2.61 24.94 23.48
CA GLY A 66 -3.73 25.78 23.92
C GLY A 66 -5.07 25.33 23.35
N ARG A 67 -5.13 24.96 22.06
CA ARG A 67 -6.34 24.47 21.40
C ARG A 67 -6.77 23.11 21.97
N VAL A 68 -5.86 22.14 22.00
CA VAL A 68 -6.12 20.80 22.55
C VAL A 68 -6.46 20.86 24.03
N GLY A 69 -5.76 21.67 24.83
CA GLY A 69 -6.06 21.82 26.26
C GLY A 69 -7.42 22.47 26.54
N LYS A 70 -7.91 23.32 25.63
CA LYS A 70 -9.24 23.94 25.73
C LYS A 70 -10.36 22.98 25.33
N GLU A 71 -10.18 22.25 24.23
CA GLU A 71 -11.20 21.35 23.68
C GLU A 71 -11.22 19.98 24.38
N TYR A 72 -10.05 19.51 24.83
CA TYR A 72 -9.84 18.23 25.49
C TYR A 72 -9.03 18.41 26.78
N PRO A 73 -9.64 18.89 27.89
CA PRO A 73 -8.93 19.18 29.15
C PRO A 73 -8.26 17.95 29.80
N SER A 74 -8.69 16.75 29.43
CA SER A 74 -8.06 15.49 29.81
C SER A 74 -6.72 15.28 29.09
N CYS A 75 -6.53 15.78 27.88
CA CYS A 75 -5.31 15.57 27.13
C CYS A 75 -4.16 16.45 27.63
N LYS A 76 -2.96 15.86 27.74
CA LYS A 76 -1.71 16.59 28.01
C LYS A 76 -0.76 16.42 26.84
N VAL A 77 -0.51 17.51 26.12
CA VAL A 77 0.46 17.56 25.02
C VAL A 77 1.82 18.02 25.56
N ILE A 78 2.85 17.23 25.28
CA ILE A 78 4.24 17.42 25.74
C ILE A 78 5.12 17.58 24.50
N PRO A 79 5.53 18.81 24.14
CA PRO A 79 6.47 19.04 23.06
C PRO A 79 7.82 18.41 23.36
N TYR A 80 8.40 17.72 22.38
CA TYR A 80 9.67 16.99 22.55
C TYR A 80 10.61 17.17 21.34
N PRO A 81 11.79 17.79 21.51
CA PRO A 81 12.79 17.91 20.44
C PRO A 81 13.27 16.52 20.01
N PHE A 82 13.07 16.17 18.73
CA PHE A 82 13.36 14.81 18.25
C PHE A 82 13.81 14.78 16.79
N HIS A 83 14.96 14.13 16.54
CA HIS A 83 15.47 13.85 15.21
C HIS A 83 15.15 12.42 14.78
N VAL A 84 14.18 12.29 13.88
CA VAL A 84 13.63 10.98 13.44
C VAL A 84 14.65 10.03 12.81
N ALA A 85 15.74 10.57 12.24
CA ALA A 85 16.82 9.78 11.64
C ALA A 85 17.83 9.21 12.64
N LYS A 86 17.75 9.58 13.93
CA LYS A 86 18.74 9.21 14.92
C LYS A 86 18.26 8.10 15.85
N GLU A 87 19.03 7.03 15.89
CA GLU A 87 18.73 5.84 16.69
C GLU A 87 18.84 6.12 18.20
N ASP A 88 19.89 6.82 18.60
CA ASP A 88 20.14 7.22 19.99
C ASP A 88 19.01 8.10 20.54
N GLU A 89 18.54 9.07 19.76
CA GLU A 89 17.40 9.91 20.17
C GLU A 89 16.12 9.09 20.33
N THR A 90 15.89 8.06 19.50
CA THR A 90 14.74 7.15 19.66
C THR A 90 14.82 6.36 20.97
N LEU A 91 15.99 5.86 21.32
CA LEU A 91 16.22 5.14 22.56
C LEU A 91 16.04 6.04 23.80
N ILE A 92 16.58 7.26 23.76
CA ILE A 92 16.45 8.26 24.83
C ILE A 92 14.97 8.61 25.04
N LEU A 93 14.24 8.90 23.96
CA LEU A 93 12.81 9.21 24.02
C LEU A 93 12.02 8.07 24.67
N ILE A 94 12.28 6.82 24.29
CA ILE A 94 11.61 5.65 24.89
C ILE A 94 11.93 5.54 26.38
N ASP A 95 13.20 5.71 26.76
CA ASP A 95 13.60 5.64 28.17
C ASP A 95 12.92 6.73 29.00
N GLU A 96 12.90 7.98 28.52
CA GLU A 96 12.24 9.08 29.21
C GLU A 96 10.72 8.89 29.31
N VAL A 97 10.07 8.37 28.26
CA VAL A 97 8.65 8.02 28.28
C VAL A 97 8.37 6.93 29.31
N LEU A 98 9.18 5.88 29.37
CA LEU A 98 9.04 4.80 30.35
C LEU A 98 9.33 5.29 31.77
N ASN A 99 10.32 6.18 31.96
CA ASN A 99 10.64 6.74 33.27
C ASN A 99 9.54 7.69 33.78
N ALA A 100 8.89 8.45 32.88
CA ALA A 100 7.83 9.38 33.25
C ALA A 100 6.48 8.70 33.48
N PHE A 101 6.13 7.70 32.66
CA PHE A 101 4.78 7.12 32.60
C PHE A 101 4.73 5.62 32.88
N GLY A 102 5.86 4.92 32.90
CA GLY A 102 5.93 3.48 33.09
C GLY A 102 5.39 2.65 31.92
N ARG A 103 4.94 3.28 30.83
CA ARG A 103 4.26 2.63 29.70
C ARG A 103 4.37 3.44 28.40
N LEU A 104 4.19 2.75 27.29
CA LEU A 104 3.98 3.30 25.95
C LEU A 104 2.87 2.49 25.28
N ASP A 105 1.94 3.15 24.56
CA ASP A 105 0.77 2.50 23.99
C ASP A 105 0.63 2.70 22.49
N VAL A 106 0.87 3.92 21.99
CA VAL A 106 0.72 4.25 20.57
C VAL A 106 1.98 4.97 20.08
N TRP A 107 2.45 4.61 18.88
CA TRP A 107 3.53 5.32 18.20
C TRP A 107 3.12 5.65 16.77
N VAL A 108 3.07 6.92 16.42
CA VAL A 108 2.69 7.39 15.09
C VAL A 108 3.90 8.02 14.39
N CYS A 109 4.19 7.58 13.18
CA CYS A 109 5.22 8.14 12.32
C CYS A 109 4.57 9.03 11.24
N SER A 110 4.64 10.36 11.40
CA SER A 110 4.06 11.35 10.48
C SER A 110 5.07 12.40 10.01
N SER A 111 6.34 12.03 9.92
CA SER A 111 7.47 12.91 9.58
C SER A 111 7.87 12.92 8.09
N GLY A 112 6.99 12.47 7.19
CA GLY A 112 7.31 12.32 5.76
C GLY A 112 7.72 13.64 5.08
N LEU A 113 8.58 13.54 4.06
CA LEU A 113 9.02 14.64 3.20
C LEU A 113 8.68 14.34 1.74
N LEU A 114 8.28 15.33 0.96
CA LEU A 114 8.04 15.16 -0.46
C LEU A 114 9.32 14.90 -1.28
N GLY A 115 10.38 15.61 -0.94
CA GLY A 115 11.58 15.64 -1.77
C GLY A 115 11.37 16.27 -3.15
N PRO A 116 12.42 16.34 -3.98
CA PRO A 116 12.38 17.05 -5.24
C PRO A 116 11.37 16.45 -6.23
N PRO A 117 10.72 17.28 -7.07
CA PRO A 117 9.60 16.86 -7.92
C PRO A 117 10.01 16.05 -9.17
N SER A 118 11.31 15.97 -9.48
CA SER A 118 11.82 15.23 -10.64
C SER A 118 13.10 14.46 -10.33
N ILE A 119 13.43 13.49 -11.19
CA ILE A 119 14.66 12.69 -11.04
C ILE A 119 15.91 13.54 -11.23
N GLU A 120 15.86 14.50 -12.16
CA GLU A 120 16.98 15.40 -12.47
C GLU A 120 17.27 16.37 -11.32
N ALA A 121 16.24 16.76 -10.57
CA ALA A 121 16.35 17.62 -9.40
C ALA A 121 16.72 16.86 -8.12
N THR A 122 16.63 15.52 -8.12
CA THR A 122 16.88 14.70 -6.92
C THR A 122 18.37 14.44 -6.75
N THR A 123 18.96 14.97 -5.67
CA THR A 123 20.33 14.62 -5.29
C THR A 123 20.36 13.38 -4.37
N PRO A 124 21.51 12.69 -4.24
CA PRO A 124 21.65 11.59 -3.26
C PRO A 124 21.34 12.01 -1.82
N ASP A 125 21.65 13.25 -1.44
CA ASP A 125 21.37 13.79 -0.10
C ASP A 125 19.87 14.03 0.12
N ASP A 126 19.16 14.56 -0.89
CA ASP A 126 17.69 14.69 -0.82
C ASP A 126 17.04 13.32 -0.66
N LEU A 127 17.53 12.33 -1.41
CA LEU A 127 17.04 10.97 -1.35
C LEU A 127 17.28 10.33 0.03
N GLN A 128 18.48 10.49 0.58
CA GLN A 128 18.82 9.98 1.91
C GLN A 128 17.91 10.59 2.98
N LYS A 129 17.68 11.91 2.95
CA LYS A 129 16.75 12.58 3.88
C LYS A 129 15.32 12.09 3.76
N CYS A 130 14.83 11.83 2.54
CA CYS A 130 13.50 11.27 2.34
C CYS A 130 13.40 9.83 2.90
N PHE A 131 14.45 9.01 2.73
CA PHE A 131 14.50 7.67 3.33
C PHE A 131 14.51 7.72 4.85
N GLU A 132 15.27 8.65 5.43
CA GLU A 132 15.30 8.87 6.87
C GLU A 132 13.92 9.22 7.42
N ALA A 133 13.24 10.15 6.76
CA ALA A 133 11.91 10.64 7.13
C ALA A 133 10.80 9.58 7.00
N HIS A 134 10.79 8.82 5.90
CA HIS A 134 9.70 7.88 5.56
C HIS A 134 9.95 6.46 6.02
N SER A 135 11.20 5.99 6.06
CA SER A 135 11.51 4.56 6.25
C SER A 135 12.30 4.31 7.52
N LEU A 136 13.33 5.10 7.78
CA LEU A 136 14.18 4.89 8.96
C LEU A 136 13.40 5.17 10.26
N ALA A 137 12.59 6.22 10.27
CA ALA A 137 11.76 6.56 11.42
C ALA A 137 10.75 5.44 11.79
N PRO A 138 9.94 4.89 10.85
CA PRO A 138 9.15 3.68 11.12
C PRO A 138 9.98 2.45 11.48
N PHE A 139 11.18 2.30 10.90
CA PHE A 139 12.04 1.16 11.20
C PHE A 139 12.52 1.19 12.66
N PHE A 140 12.94 2.36 13.16
CA PHE A 140 13.31 2.51 14.57
C PHE A 140 12.10 2.34 15.50
N ALA A 141 10.94 2.86 15.13
CA ALA A 141 9.70 2.60 15.86
C ALA A 141 9.43 1.09 15.95
N LEU A 142 9.47 0.36 14.83
CA LEU A 142 9.30 -1.09 14.78
C LEU A 142 10.36 -1.84 15.61
N LYS A 143 11.61 -1.39 15.59
CA LYS A 143 12.73 -2.03 16.30
C LYS A 143 12.64 -1.86 17.82
N TYR A 144 12.24 -0.69 18.30
CA TYR A 144 12.41 -0.32 19.70
C TYR A 144 11.11 -0.14 20.49
N ALA A 145 10.07 0.44 19.88
CA ALA A 145 8.80 0.67 20.57
C ALA A 145 8.13 -0.61 21.11
N PRO A 146 8.19 -1.79 20.44
CA PRO A 146 7.50 -2.98 20.94
C PRO A 146 7.97 -3.46 22.31
N ALA A 147 9.27 -3.34 22.60
CA ALA A 147 9.81 -3.71 23.90
C ALA A 147 9.27 -2.80 25.02
N ALA A 148 9.11 -1.50 24.73
CA ALA A 148 8.50 -0.53 25.64
C ALA A 148 6.98 -0.75 25.78
N MET A 149 6.30 -1.05 24.68
CA MET A 149 4.86 -1.37 24.65
C MET A 149 4.53 -2.67 25.41
N ALA A 150 5.47 -3.60 25.51
CA ALA A 150 5.33 -4.84 26.27
C ALA A 150 5.55 -4.68 27.79
N LYS A 151 5.97 -3.49 28.27
CA LYS A 151 6.12 -3.23 29.71
C LYS A 151 4.75 -3.18 30.38
N LEU A 152 4.65 -3.87 31.52
CA LEU A 152 3.48 -3.83 32.37
C LEU A 152 3.71 -2.79 33.47
N THR A 153 2.64 -2.16 33.92
CA THR A 153 2.69 -1.05 34.87
C THR A 153 1.62 -1.25 35.93
N GLU A 154 2.03 -1.53 37.16
CA GLU A 154 1.11 -1.59 38.30
C GLU A 154 0.88 -0.17 38.86
N LYS A 155 -0.36 0.11 39.30
CA LYS A 155 -0.72 1.38 39.92
C LYS A 155 0.20 1.60 41.14
N ARG A 156 0.95 2.72 41.18
CA ARG A 156 1.84 3.23 42.27
C ARG A 156 3.36 3.22 42.00
N THR A 157 3.87 2.60 40.95
CA THR A 157 5.32 2.64 40.65
C THR A 157 5.77 3.97 40.04
N TYR A 158 4.87 4.65 39.32
CA TYR A 158 5.13 5.96 38.70
C TYR A 158 4.00 6.95 39.01
N PRO A 159 4.29 8.24 39.27
CA PRO A 159 3.29 9.22 39.69
C PRO A 159 2.16 9.45 38.69
N ASN A 160 2.45 9.31 37.39
CA ASN A 160 1.54 9.61 36.28
C ASN A 160 1.03 8.36 35.54
N ALA A 161 1.40 7.15 36.00
CA ALA A 161 1.09 5.92 35.28
C ALA A 161 -0.35 5.46 35.46
N ALA A 162 -1.05 5.24 34.35
CA ALA A 162 -2.22 4.38 34.32
C ALA A 162 -1.80 2.90 34.37
N PRO A 163 -2.55 2.01 35.05
CA PRO A 163 -2.32 0.56 35.04
C PRO A 163 -2.27 -0.05 33.63
N LYS A 164 -1.28 -0.90 33.38
CA LYS A 164 -1.12 -1.70 32.16
C LYS A 164 -0.84 -3.14 32.55
N THR A 165 -1.87 -3.99 32.55
CA THR A 165 -1.81 -5.39 32.98
C THR A 165 -1.59 -6.37 31.84
N GLN A 166 -1.72 -5.91 30.59
CA GLN A 166 -1.54 -6.72 29.39
C GLN A 166 -0.55 -6.08 28.42
N LYS A 167 0.14 -6.92 27.64
CA LYS A 167 1.05 -6.48 26.58
C LYS A 167 0.26 -6.09 25.36
N TYR A 168 0.44 -4.86 24.90
CA TYR A 168 -0.15 -4.37 23.66
C TYR A 168 0.52 -3.07 23.21
N GLY A 169 0.32 -2.75 21.94
CA GLY A 169 0.64 -1.43 21.40
C GLY A 169 0.19 -1.29 19.95
N SER A 170 0.16 -0.06 19.45
CA SER A 170 -0.15 0.23 18.05
C SER A 170 0.90 1.15 17.44
N ILE A 171 1.56 0.68 16.38
CA ILE A 171 2.46 1.47 15.56
C ILE A 171 1.72 1.85 14.27
N ILE A 172 1.65 3.15 13.99
CA ILE A 172 0.92 3.70 12.85
C ILE A 172 1.90 4.47 11.99
N VAL A 173 1.99 4.13 10.71
CA VAL A 173 2.90 4.77 9.75
C VAL A 173 2.08 5.54 8.73
N ILE A 174 2.28 6.86 8.66
CA ILE A 174 1.69 7.69 7.61
C ILE A 174 2.63 7.66 6.41
N SER A 175 2.15 7.09 5.31
CA SER A 175 2.83 7.07 4.01
C SER A 175 2.03 7.91 3.02
N SER A 176 1.74 7.38 1.83
CA SER A 176 0.93 8.01 0.80
C SER A 176 0.47 6.96 -0.21
N VAL A 177 -0.54 7.27 -1.02
CA VAL A 177 -0.90 6.50 -2.23
C VAL A 177 0.29 6.25 -3.17
N ALA A 178 1.33 7.10 -3.06
CA ALA A 178 2.66 6.90 -3.64
C ALA A 178 3.31 5.54 -3.30
N SER A 179 2.86 4.87 -2.24
CA SER A 179 3.30 3.52 -1.83
C SER A 179 2.58 2.38 -2.55
N VAL A 180 1.55 2.70 -3.34
CA VAL A 180 0.71 1.76 -4.08
C VAL A 180 0.90 1.93 -5.58
N TYR A 181 0.98 3.17 -6.06
CA TYR A 181 1.24 3.51 -7.46
C TYR A 181 2.16 4.72 -7.57
N GLY A 182 2.78 4.90 -8.74
CA GLY A 182 3.66 6.04 -9.03
C GLY A 182 2.94 7.23 -9.67
N GLY A 183 3.64 8.36 -9.80
CA GLY A 183 3.15 9.54 -10.55
C GLY A 183 2.48 10.63 -9.71
N CYS A 184 2.45 10.49 -8.40
CA CYS A 184 1.87 11.48 -7.46
C CYS A 184 2.81 12.66 -7.12
N TRP A 185 4.12 12.51 -7.35
CA TRP A 185 5.16 13.54 -7.19
C TRP A 185 6.44 13.08 -7.92
N GLY A 186 7.62 13.42 -7.40
CA GLY A 186 8.90 12.91 -7.88
C GLY A 186 9.16 11.44 -7.54
N PRO A 187 10.10 10.77 -8.26
CA PRO A 187 10.44 9.37 -8.00
C PRO A 187 10.96 9.09 -6.59
N CYS A 188 11.67 10.04 -5.99
CA CYS A 188 12.17 9.97 -4.62
C CYS A 188 11.02 9.64 -3.64
N TYR A 189 9.96 10.45 -3.67
CA TYR A 189 8.78 10.30 -2.83
C TYR A 189 8.11 8.94 -2.96
N THR A 190 7.94 8.48 -4.21
CA THR A 190 7.32 7.19 -4.52
C THR A 190 8.13 6.05 -3.91
N MET A 191 9.45 6.07 -4.11
CA MET A 191 10.35 5.03 -3.62
C MET A 191 10.40 4.99 -2.09
N THR A 192 10.50 6.15 -1.42
CA THR A 192 10.55 6.19 0.04
C THR A 192 9.21 5.87 0.69
N SER A 193 8.09 6.19 0.02
CA SER A 193 6.75 5.78 0.46
C SER A 193 6.56 4.25 0.38
N HIS A 194 7.03 3.61 -0.70
CA HIS A 194 7.05 2.14 -0.79
C HIS A 194 7.93 1.51 0.31
N ALA A 195 9.06 2.12 0.62
CA ALA A 195 9.94 1.64 1.69
C ALA A 195 9.29 1.76 3.08
N ALA A 196 8.55 2.84 3.36
CA ALA A 196 7.73 2.97 4.56
C ALA A 196 6.70 1.83 4.69
N LEU A 197 5.97 1.54 3.60
CA LEU A 197 5.03 0.42 3.55
C LEU A 197 5.75 -0.93 3.72
N GLY A 198 6.95 -1.06 3.15
CA GLY A 198 7.82 -2.23 3.32
C GLY A 198 8.12 -2.53 4.79
N VAL A 199 8.43 -1.51 5.59
CA VAL A 199 8.63 -1.65 7.05
C VAL A 199 7.38 -2.22 7.73
N VAL A 200 6.19 -1.72 7.37
CA VAL A 200 4.93 -2.22 7.93
C VAL A 200 4.69 -3.69 7.56
N LYS A 201 4.89 -4.05 6.29
CA LYS A 201 4.70 -5.43 5.81
C LYS A 201 5.68 -6.40 6.46
N ALA A 202 6.95 -6.02 6.56
CA ALA A 202 7.98 -6.82 7.20
C ALA A 202 7.76 -6.92 8.72
N GLY A 203 7.26 -5.85 9.35
CA GLY A 203 7.04 -5.79 10.79
C GLY A 203 6.04 -6.79 11.34
N VAL A 204 5.06 -7.23 10.53
CA VAL A 204 4.05 -8.22 10.97
C VAL A 204 4.70 -9.50 11.49
N ALA A 205 5.69 -10.02 10.75
CA ALA A 205 6.39 -11.24 11.16
C ALA A 205 7.21 -11.00 12.44
N SER A 206 7.88 -9.85 12.53
CA SER A 206 8.72 -9.46 13.67
C SER A 206 7.92 -9.24 14.97
N LEU A 207 6.65 -8.85 14.87
CA LEU A 207 5.80 -8.55 16.03
C LEU A 207 4.97 -9.74 16.51
N LYS A 208 5.11 -10.91 15.89
CA LYS A 208 4.35 -12.12 16.26
C LYS A 208 4.50 -12.43 17.76
N GLY A 209 3.36 -12.54 18.46
CA GLY A 209 3.32 -12.88 19.88
C GLY A 209 3.63 -11.73 20.85
N THR A 210 3.92 -10.53 20.35
CA THR A 210 4.21 -9.35 21.20
C THR A 210 2.95 -8.64 21.71
N GLY A 211 1.82 -8.85 21.03
CA GLY A 211 0.58 -8.07 21.25
C GLY A 211 0.59 -6.69 20.59
N VAL A 212 1.66 -6.32 19.89
CA VAL A 212 1.80 -5.04 19.18
C VAL A 212 1.36 -5.19 17.73
N ARG A 213 0.60 -4.22 17.24
CA ARG A 213 0.16 -4.12 15.85
C ARG A 213 0.96 -3.04 15.13
N ILE A 214 1.16 -3.21 13.82
CA ILE A 214 1.74 -2.19 12.96
C ILE A 214 0.90 -2.03 11.70
N ASN A 215 0.52 -0.81 11.35
CA ASN A 215 -0.31 -0.55 10.17
C ASN A 215 0.15 0.72 9.45
N CYS A 216 -0.19 0.82 8.17
CA CYS A 216 0.07 1.99 7.35
C CYS A 216 -1.25 2.70 7.02
N ILE A 217 -1.20 4.03 6.98
CA ILE A 217 -2.22 4.87 6.36
C ILE A 217 -1.57 5.51 5.14
N SER A 218 -2.22 5.40 3.98
CA SER A 218 -1.74 5.98 2.72
C SER A 218 -2.74 7.02 2.21
N PRO A 219 -2.58 8.29 2.58
CA PRO A 219 -3.44 9.35 2.09
C PRO A 219 -3.20 9.63 0.60
N GLY A 220 -4.29 9.95 -0.09
CA GLY A 220 -4.27 10.55 -1.42
C GLY A 220 -3.98 12.04 -1.36
N GLN A 221 -4.74 12.83 -2.11
CA GLN A 221 -4.64 14.28 -2.07
C GLN A 221 -5.24 14.85 -0.77
N ILE A 222 -4.41 15.48 0.05
CA ILE A 222 -4.81 16.14 1.30
C ILE A 222 -4.53 17.64 1.19
N ASP A 223 -5.54 18.46 1.48
CA ASP A 223 -5.38 19.89 1.68
C ASP A 223 -4.77 20.16 3.04
N SER A 224 -3.45 20.30 3.05
CA SER A 224 -2.65 20.63 4.22
C SER A 224 -2.72 22.11 4.62
N GLY A 225 -3.50 22.94 3.91
CA GLY A 225 -3.64 24.37 4.17
C GLY A 225 -2.40 25.19 3.79
N VAL A 226 -1.51 24.62 2.96
CA VAL A 226 -0.27 25.27 2.53
C VAL A 226 -0.52 26.12 1.28
N ASP A 227 -0.32 27.43 1.40
CA ASP A 227 -0.40 28.36 0.27
C ASP A 227 0.78 28.17 -0.69
N LEU A 228 0.53 28.36 -1.99
CA LEU A 228 1.55 28.25 -3.05
C LEU A 228 2.63 29.32 -2.92
N GLN A 229 2.31 30.50 -2.39
CA GLN A 229 3.21 31.65 -2.36
C GLN A 229 4.41 31.50 -1.40
N GLY A 230 4.46 30.43 -0.59
CA GLY A 230 5.59 30.11 0.28
C GLY A 230 5.99 28.64 0.26
N PHE A 231 5.48 27.85 -0.69
CA PHE A 231 5.75 26.42 -0.74
C PHE A 231 7.16 26.13 -1.25
N ASP A 232 7.91 25.31 -0.50
CA ASP A 232 9.18 24.77 -0.97
C ASP A 232 8.93 23.79 -2.11
N MET A 233 9.14 24.24 -3.34
CA MET A 233 9.03 23.42 -4.55
C MET A 233 9.99 22.23 -4.57
N ARG A 234 11.04 22.24 -3.74
CA ARG A 234 11.93 21.09 -3.55
C ARG A 234 11.37 20.06 -2.57
N GLY A 235 10.28 20.37 -1.86
CA GLY A 235 9.53 19.42 -1.03
C GLY A 235 10.26 18.97 0.25
N MET A 236 11.24 19.74 0.75
CA MET A 236 12.07 19.34 1.88
C MET A 236 11.52 19.75 3.25
N THR A 237 10.40 20.47 3.27
CA THR A 237 9.72 20.92 4.50
C THR A 237 8.28 20.45 4.62
N SER A 238 7.74 19.85 3.55
CA SER A 238 6.31 19.55 3.43
C SER A 238 6.06 18.05 3.29
N GLN A 239 5.03 17.57 4.00
CA GLN A 239 4.63 16.16 3.99
C GLN A 239 3.88 15.73 2.72
N PHE A 240 3.06 16.62 2.16
CA PHE A 240 2.21 16.33 0.99
C PHE A 240 2.29 17.47 -0.03
N PRO A 241 1.97 17.20 -1.32
CA PRO A 241 1.88 18.26 -2.31
C PRO A 241 0.72 19.19 -1.93
N PRO A 242 0.88 20.52 -2.07
CA PRO A 242 -0.21 21.45 -1.85
C PRO A 242 -1.39 21.07 -2.73
N ALA A 243 -2.57 20.95 -2.13
CA ALA A 243 -3.78 20.64 -2.90
C ALA A 243 -4.06 21.70 -3.99
N SER A 244 -3.63 22.94 -3.75
CA SER A 244 -3.68 24.08 -4.67
C SER A 244 -2.82 23.91 -5.94
N LEU A 245 -1.82 23.02 -5.96
CA LEU A 245 -1.13 22.64 -7.20
C LEU A 245 -2.07 21.90 -8.18
N GLN A 246 -3.17 21.34 -7.67
CA GLN A 246 -4.22 20.76 -8.49
C GLN A 246 -5.38 21.73 -8.54
N LYS A 247 -5.66 22.25 -9.75
CA LYS A 247 -6.76 23.18 -9.96
C LYS A 247 -8.10 22.55 -9.54
N PRO A 248 -9.11 23.32 -9.11
CA PRO A 248 -10.44 22.79 -8.76
C PRO A 248 -11.04 21.93 -9.87
N GLU A 249 -10.77 22.25 -11.13
CA GLU A 249 -11.22 21.44 -12.27
C GLU A 249 -10.56 20.06 -12.28
N VAL A 250 -9.29 19.95 -11.89
CA VAL A 250 -8.59 18.66 -11.77
C VAL A 250 -9.20 17.85 -10.62
N GLN A 251 -9.47 18.48 -9.48
CA GLN A 251 -10.10 17.80 -8.33
C GLN A 251 -11.49 17.27 -8.70
N ASN A 252 -12.34 18.06 -9.36
CA ASN A 252 -13.66 17.60 -9.82
C ASN A 252 -13.57 16.44 -10.84
N MET A 253 -12.43 16.28 -11.51
CA MET A 253 -12.23 15.26 -12.54
C MET A 253 -11.54 13.98 -12.06
N THR A 254 -10.68 14.04 -11.04
CA THR A 254 -9.82 12.92 -10.61
C THR A 254 -10.15 12.38 -9.22
N VAL A 255 -10.85 13.17 -8.40
CA VAL A 255 -11.17 12.87 -7.01
C VAL A 255 -12.68 12.60 -6.94
N GLY A 256 -13.08 11.38 -6.57
CA GLY A 256 -14.48 10.92 -6.58
C GLY A 256 -15.42 11.65 -5.61
N LEU A 257 -14.88 12.38 -4.62
CA LEU A 257 -15.64 13.31 -3.77
C LEU A 257 -15.49 14.78 -4.19
N GLU A 258 -14.86 15.06 -5.32
CA GLU A 258 -14.69 16.38 -5.95
C GLU A 258 -14.03 17.43 -5.03
N ARG A 259 -13.26 16.98 -4.04
CA ARG A 259 -12.46 17.82 -3.15
C ARG A 259 -11.24 17.10 -2.60
N ALA A 260 -10.18 17.84 -2.31
CA ALA A 260 -9.11 17.32 -1.48
C ALA A 260 -9.60 16.83 -0.10
N GLY A 261 -8.96 15.80 0.42
CA GLY A 261 -9.19 15.33 1.79
C GLY A 261 -8.63 16.32 2.80
N LYS A 262 -9.12 16.27 4.04
CA LYS A 262 -8.61 17.08 5.14
C LYS A 262 -7.68 16.27 6.04
N PRO A 263 -6.69 16.89 6.71
CA PRO A 263 -5.83 16.20 7.67
C PRO A 263 -6.61 15.45 8.76
N GLN A 264 -7.77 15.99 9.19
CA GLN A 264 -8.66 15.34 10.16
C GLN A 264 -9.26 14.02 9.64
N GLU A 265 -9.44 13.86 8.33
CA GLU A 265 -9.96 12.61 7.75
C GLU A 265 -8.91 11.48 7.82
N VAL A 266 -7.64 11.82 7.63
CA VAL A 266 -6.51 10.91 7.88
C VAL A 266 -6.40 10.59 9.36
N ALA A 267 -6.53 11.61 10.21
CA ALA A 267 -6.43 11.47 11.66
C ALA A 267 -7.47 10.50 12.24
N ARG A 268 -8.72 10.55 11.78
CA ARG A 268 -9.78 9.61 12.19
C ARG A 268 -9.40 8.14 11.97
N VAL A 269 -8.71 7.84 10.87
CA VAL A 269 -8.20 6.49 10.60
C VAL A 269 -7.06 6.13 11.55
N ALA A 270 -6.20 7.08 11.92
CA ALA A 270 -5.21 6.87 12.97
C ALA A 270 -5.86 6.60 14.34
N GLY A 271 -6.94 7.31 14.68
CA GLY A 271 -7.75 7.04 15.88
C GLY A 271 -8.31 5.61 15.89
N PHE A 272 -8.92 5.17 14.78
CA PHE A 272 -9.36 3.79 14.60
C PHE A 272 -8.20 2.78 14.79
N LEU A 273 -7.04 3.02 14.15
CA LEU A 273 -5.87 2.15 14.26
C LEU A 273 -5.21 2.15 15.65
N ALA A 274 -5.36 3.22 16.42
CA ALA A 274 -4.88 3.33 17.80
C ALA A 274 -5.81 2.59 18.79
N SER A 275 -7.10 2.54 18.50
CA SER A 275 -8.14 1.96 19.35
C SER A 275 -8.28 0.44 19.27
N SER A 276 -9.18 -0.09 20.10
CA SER A 276 -9.58 -1.51 20.12
C SER A 276 -10.35 -1.98 18.89
N PHE A 277 -10.95 -1.05 18.15
CA PHE A 277 -11.74 -1.36 16.96
C PHE A 277 -10.89 -1.97 15.84
N SER A 278 -9.57 -1.80 15.90
CA SER A 278 -8.61 -2.40 14.98
C SER A 278 -7.82 -3.56 15.59
N SER A 279 -8.33 -4.19 16.66
CA SER A 279 -7.68 -5.29 17.40
C SER A 279 -7.17 -6.45 16.53
N TYR A 280 -7.83 -6.72 15.40
CA TYR A 280 -7.42 -7.77 14.45
C TYR A 280 -6.83 -7.22 13.13
N VAL A 281 -6.45 -5.94 13.11
CA VAL A 281 -5.85 -5.27 11.94
C VAL A 281 -4.36 -5.02 12.21
N THR A 282 -3.51 -5.76 11.51
CA THR A 282 -2.05 -5.57 11.50
C THR A 282 -1.50 -5.87 10.11
N GLY A 283 -0.47 -5.15 9.69
CA GLY A 283 0.10 -5.22 8.34
C GLY A 283 -0.74 -4.58 7.24
N ALA A 284 -1.84 -3.90 7.60
CA ALA A 284 -2.72 -3.29 6.62
C ALA A 284 -2.12 -2.00 6.04
N ASN A 285 -2.49 -1.69 4.80
CA ASN A 285 -2.34 -0.35 4.24
C ASN A 285 -3.75 0.21 4.02
N LEU A 286 -4.19 1.10 4.91
CA LEU A 286 -5.48 1.76 4.77
C LEU A 286 -5.31 2.97 3.88
N ILE A 287 -5.78 2.85 2.65
CA ILE A 287 -5.77 3.94 1.69
C ILE A 287 -6.87 4.93 2.10
N VAL A 288 -6.48 6.19 2.30
CA VAL A 288 -7.39 7.29 2.62
C VAL A 288 -7.35 8.25 1.45
N ASP A 289 -7.97 7.81 0.37
CA ASP A 289 -8.10 8.57 -0.83
C ASP A 289 -9.53 8.45 -1.37
N VAL A 290 -9.74 9.28 -2.37
CA VAL A 290 -10.91 9.26 -3.25
C VAL A 290 -10.43 9.34 -4.69
N GLU A 291 -9.11 9.20 -4.91
CA GLU A 291 -8.49 9.23 -6.21
C GLU A 291 -8.81 7.89 -6.89
N ARG A 292 -9.33 7.96 -8.12
CA ARG A 292 -9.58 6.73 -8.91
C ARG A 292 -8.24 6.02 -9.12
N GLU A 293 -8.12 4.75 -8.69
CA GLU A 293 -7.02 3.88 -9.12
C GLU A 293 -6.97 3.83 -10.66
N GLY A 294 -6.06 4.61 -11.25
CA GLY A 294 -5.93 4.76 -12.70
C GLY A 294 -5.88 6.23 -13.12
N THR A 295 -4.73 6.87 -12.90
CA THR A 295 -4.43 8.20 -13.44
C THR A 295 -4.17 8.14 -14.94
N THR A 296 -5.25 7.93 -15.68
CA THR A 296 -5.54 8.53 -16.98
C THR A 296 -7.03 8.36 -17.26
N MET A 297 -7.76 9.48 -17.21
CA MET A 297 -9.05 9.52 -17.87
C MET A 297 -8.79 9.22 -19.36
N PRO A 298 -9.52 8.27 -19.97
CA PRO A 298 -9.68 8.32 -21.40
C PRO A 298 -10.23 9.71 -21.76
N PRO A 299 -9.97 10.23 -22.97
CA PRO A 299 -10.81 11.26 -23.57
C PRO A 299 -12.29 11.05 -23.21
N GLN A 300 -13.10 12.10 -23.10
CA GLN A 300 -14.55 11.92 -23.03
C GLN A 300 -15.01 11.26 -24.34
N HIS A 301 -14.93 9.93 -24.39
CA HIS A 301 -15.37 9.14 -25.52
C HIS A 301 -16.88 9.12 -25.44
N GLN A 302 -17.50 9.65 -26.48
CA GLN A 302 -18.94 9.64 -26.68
C GLN A 302 -19.51 8.25 -26.35
N ILE A 303 -20.52 8.21 -25.47
CA ILE A 303 -21.28 6.99 -25.22
C ILE A 303 -22.14 6.74 -26.46
N LEU A 304 -21.92 5.59 -27.09
CA LEU A 304 -22.55 5.16 -28.34
C LEU A 304 -23.59 4.09 -28.03
N SER A 305 -24.70 4.08 -28.76
CA SER A 305 -25.70 3.02 -28.59
C SER A 305 -25.32 1.79 -29.41
N SER A 306 -25.32 0.60 -28.79
CA SER A 306 -25.16 -0.67 -29.52
C SER A 306 -26.36 -1.01 -30.41
N ALA A 307 -27.51 -0.37 -30.18
CA ALA A 307 -28.71 -0.49 -30.99
C ALA A 307 -28.65 0.32 -32.29
N ASP A 308 -27.77 1.32 -32.38
CA ASP A 308 -27.57 2.08 -33.62
C ASP A 308 -26.65 1.30 -34.56
N GLU A 309 -27.25 0.69 -35.58
CA GLU A 309 -26.54 -0.14 -36.54
C GLU A 309 -25.46 0.64 -37.31
N GLY A 310 -25.72 1.90 -37.66
CA GLY A 310 -24.78 2.73 -38.41
C GLY A 310 -23.54 3.10 -37.59
N VAL A 311 -23.72 3.34 -36.30
CA VAL A 311 -22.62 3.61 -35.37
C VAL A 311 -21.75 2.36 -35.19
N VAL A 312 -22.36 1.20 -34.98
CA VAL A 312 -21.59 -0.04 -34.81
C VAL A 312 -20.86 -0.42 -36.10
N GLU A 313 -21.45 -0.22 -37.28
CA GLU A 313 -20.77 -0.46 -38.57
C GLU A 313 -19.55 0.45 -38.72
N SER A 314 -19.69 1.74 -38.40
CA SER A 314 -18.58 2.71 -38.41
C SER A 314 -17.43 2.29 -37.47
N ILE A 315 -17.76 1.81 -36.27
CA ILE A 315 -16.77 1.31 -35.29
C ILE A 315 -16.09 0.04 -35.80
N CYS A 316 -16.85 -0.90 -36.36
CA CYS A 316 -16.33 -2.14 -36.94
C CYS A 316 -15.33 -1.82 -38.06
N GLN A 317 -15.69 -0.94 -38.98
CA GLN A 317 -14.82 -0.48 -40.07
C GLN A 317 -13.56 0.22 -39.54
N LYS A 318 -13.72 1.11 -38.55
CA LYS A 318 -12.60 1.87 -37.96
C LYS A 318 -11.55 0.98 -37.30
N TYR A 319 -11.96 -0.09 -36.63
CA TYR A 319 -11.06 -0.94 -35.84
C TYR A 319 -10.80 -2.33 -36.44
N GLY A 320 -11.22 -2.56 -37.69
CA GLY A 320 -10.96 -3.84 -38.39
C GLY A 320 -11.68 -5.03 -37.74
N LEU A 321 -12.84 -4.79 -37.15
CA LEU A 321 -13.74 -5.83 -36.63
C LEU A 321 -14.86 -6.08 -37.65
N THR A 322 -15.31 -7.32 -37.74
CA THR A 322 -16.57 -7.64 -38.43
C THR A 322 -17.75 -7.43 -37.49
N ARG A 323 -18.95 -7.22 -38.05
CA ARG A 323 -20.16 -7.09 -37.23
C ARG A 323 -20.42 -8.33 -36.37
N VAL A 324 -20.12 -9.51 -36.89
CA VAL A 324 -20.23 -10.77 -36.16
C VAL A 324 -19.29 -10.78 -34.97
N GLU A 325 -18.05 -10.33 -35.14
CA GLU A 325 -17.07 -10.28 -34.05
C GLU A 325 -17.50 -9.32 -32.94
N PHE A 326 -18.00 -8.13 -33.29
CA PHE A 326 -18.51 -7.16 -32.33
C PHE A 326 -19.68 -7.71 -31.51
N ASN A 327 -20.69 -8.28 -32.18
CA ASN A 327 -21.87 -8.84 -31.53
C ASN A 327 -21.48 -10.02 -30.61
N GLU A 328 -20.53 -10.86 -31.03
CA GLU A 328 -20.08 -12.00 -30.24
C GLU A 328 -19.27 -11.56 -29.01
N LEU A 329 -18.43 -10.53 -29.14
CA LEU A 329 -17.73 -9.90 -28.01
C LEU A 329 -18.71 -9.34 -26.98
N HIS A 330 -19.71 -8.57 -27.42
CA HIS A 330 -20.75 -7.99 -26.56
C HIS A 330 -21.54 -9.07 -25.82
N LYS A 331 -22.07 -10.04 -26.57
CA LYS A 331 -22.83 -11.16 -26.00
C LYS A 331 -22.02 -11.93 -24.96
N ARG A 332 -20.74 -12.21 -25.25
CA ARG A 332 -19.87 -12.98 -24.36
C ARG A 332 -19.47 -12.22 -23.09
N CYS A 333 -19.12 -10.94 -23.18
CA CYS A 333 -18.74 -10.18 -21.99
C CYS A 333 -19.93 -9.97 -21.06
N VAL A 334 -21.12 -9.71 -21.60
CA VAL A 334 -22.37 -9.60 -20.82
C VAL A 334 -22.72 -10.94 -20.16
N ALA A 335 -22.63 -12.06 -20.90
CA ALA A 335 -22.85 -13.38 -20.32
C ALA A 335 -21.82 -13.70 -19.23
N ALA A 336 -20.54 -13.39 -19.44
CA ALA A 336 -19.48 -13.62 -18.45
C ALA A 336 -19.71 -12.83 -17.15
N LYS A 337 -20.24 -11.61 -17.24
CA LYS A 337 -20.58 -10.76 -16.08
C LYS A 337 -21.50 -11.49 -15.08
N SER A 338 -22.40 -12.35 -15.56
CA SER A 338 -23.31 -13.14 -14.70
C SER A 338 -22.60 -14.22 -13.87
N THR A 339 -21.36 -14.56 -14.21
CA THR A 339 -20.54 -15.59 -13.52
C THR A 339 -19.56 -15.00 -12.52
N ALA A 340 -19.59 -13.68 -12.31
CA ALA A 340 -18.71 -12.98 -11.37
C ALA A 340 -18.91 -13.47 -9.93
N TYR A 341 -17.80 -13.71 -9.23
CA TYR A 341 -17.80 -13.99 -7.79
C TYR A 341 -17.37 -12.72 -7.06
N CYS A 342 -18.34 -11.90 -6.65
CA CYS A 342 -18.07 -10.59 -6.04
C CYS A 342 -18.91 -10.32 -4.77
N PRO A 343 -18.81 -11.17 -3.72
CA PRO A 343 -19.63 -11.02 -2.52
C PRO A 343 -19.30 -9.77 -1.69
N TYR A 344 -18.14 -9.15 -1.88
CA TYR A 344 -17.70 -8.00 -1.09
C TYR A 344 -18.12 -6.68 -1.73
N SER A 345 -17.80 -6.47 -3.02
CA SER A 345 -18.17 -5.22 -3.71
C SER A 345 -19.58 -5.23 -4.29
N GLN A 346 -20.13 -6.42 -4.58
CA GLN A 346 -21.35 -6.60 -5.37
C GLN A 346 -21.28 -5.96 -6.77
N PHE A 347 -20.07 -5.64 -7.26
CA PHE A 347 -19.83 -5.03 -8.55
C PHE A 347 -19.38 -6.09 -9.57
N ARG A 348 -20.26 -6.42 -10.51
CA ARG A 348 -20.00 -7.47 -11.50
C ARG A 348 -19.34 -6.87 -12.74
N VAL A 349 -18.28 -7.53 -13.20
CA VAL A 349 -17.55 -7.20 -14.41
C VAL A 349 -17.38 -8.48 -15.22
N GLY A 350 -17.73 -8.42 -16.51
CA GLY A 350 -17.46 -9.47 -17.47
C GLY A 350 -16.51 -8.99 -18.55
N SER A 351 -15.67 -9.87 -19.08
CA SER A 351 -14.77 -9.57 -20.18
C SER A 351 -14.78 -10.70 -21.21
N ALA A 352 -14.66 -10.32 -22.47
CA ALA A 352 -14.44 -11.23 -23.59
C ALA A 352 -13.31 -10.67 -24.45
N ILE A 353 -12.42 -11.54 -24.90
CA ILE A 353 -11.34 -11.18 -25.82
C ILE A 353 -11.38 -12.08 -27.04
N ILE A 354 -10.99 -11.53 -28.19
CA ILE A 354 -10.80 -12.29 -29.43
C ILE A 354 -9.33 -12.24 -29.83
N SER A 355 -8.75 -13.40 -30.07
CA SER A 355 -7.39 -13.58 -30.55
C SER A 355 -7.28 -13.31 -32.06
N VAL A 356 -6.07 -13.06 -32.57
CA VAL A 356 -5.86 -12.81 -34.01
C VAL A 356 -6.19 -14.02 -34.88
N ASP A 357 -6.19 -15.22 -34.30
CA ASP A 357 -6.60 -16.48 -34.94
C ASP A 357 -8.11 -16.79 -34.75
N GLY A 358 -8.87 -15.88 -34.15
CA GLY A 358 -10.34 -15.93 -34.08
C GLY A 358 -10.91 -16.70 -32.89
N ALA A 359 -10.07 -17.22 -32.00
CA ALA A 359 -10.53 -17.85 -30.76
C ALA A 359 -10.96 -16.81 -29.71
N TYR A 360 -12.00 -17.14 -28.95
CA TYR A 360 -12.62 -16.25 -27.95
C TYR A 360 -12.42 -16.76 -26.53
N PHE A 361 -12.09 -15.86 -25.60
CA PHE A 361 -11.88 -16.18 -24.19
C PHE A 361 -12.69 -15.24 -23.30
N ASN A 362 -13.34 -15.81 -22.29
CA ASN A 362 -14.24 -15.10 -21.40
C ASN A 362 -13.69 -15.09 -19.96
N GLY A 363 -13.90 -14.00 -19.25
CA GLY A 363 -13.52 -13.84 -17.86
C GLY A 363 -14.54 -13.03 -17.07
N ALA A 364 -14.59 -13.25 -15.77
CA ALA A 364 -15.41 -12.51 -14.83
C ALA A 364 -14.57 -12.19 -13.60
N ASN A 365 -14.88 -11.11 -12.89
CA ASN A 365 -14.12 -10.77 -11.68
C ASN A 365 -14.37 -11.81 -10.57
N VAL A 366 -13.30 -12.12 -9.84
CA VAL A 366 -13.29 -13.04 -8.70
C VAL A 366 -12.68 -12.32 -7.51
N GLU A 367 -13.45 -12.14 -6.46
CA GLU A 367 -13.02 -11.51 -5.22
C GLU A 367 -12.58 -12.53 -4.17
N ASN A 368 -11.75 -12.07 -3.24
CA ASN A 368 -11.24 -12.89 -2.15
C ASN A 368 -11.15 -12.02 -0.88
N ALA A 369 -11.39 -12.61 0.29
CA ALA A 369 -11.24 -11.92 1.58
C ALA A 369 -9.82 -11.39 1.82
N SER A 370 -8.82 -12.04 1.23
CA SER A 370 -7.42 -11.63 1.30
C SER A 370 -7.07 -10.73 0.12
N TYR A 371 -7.03 -9.42 0.35
CA TYR A 371 -6.45 -8.48 -0.61
C TYR A 371 -4.92 -8.66 -0.63
N PRO A 372 -4.25 -8.76 -1.81
CA PRO A 372 -4.69 -8.39 -3.16
C PRO A 372 -5.04 -9.58 -4.09
N VAL A 373 -5.50 -10.72 -3.56
CA VAL A 373 -5.63 -11.98 -4.33
C VAL A 373 -6.80 -11.96 -5.35
N GLY A 374 -7.68 -10.96 -5.27
CA GLY A 374 -8.75 -10.77 -6.24
C GLY A 374 -8.24 -10.58 -7.68
N THR A 375 -9.00 -11.11 -8.65
CA THR A 375 -8.64 -11.06 -10.07
C THR A 375 -9.75 -10.42 -10.89
N CYS A 376 -9.37 -9.43 -11.70
CA CYS A 376 -10.28 -8.71 -12.59
C CYS A 376 -10.72 -9.57 -13.78
N ALA A 377 -11.88 -9.27 -14.36
CA ALA A 377 -12.47 -10.04 -15.45
C ALA A 377 -11.54 -10.18 -16.67
N GLU A 378 -10.85 -9.09 -17.03
CA GLU A 378 -9.92 -9.05 -18.16
C GLU A 378 -8.75 -9.99 -17.89
N ARG A 379 -8.13 -9.92 -16.71
CA ARG A 379 -7.01 -10.81 -16.34
C ARG A 379 -7.41 -12.29 -16.33
N VAL A 380 -8.66 -12.61 -15.98
CA VAL A 380 -9.18 -13.99 -16.13
C VAL A 380 -9.27 -14.39 -17.61
N ALA A 381 -9.80 -13.52 -18.47
CA ALA A 381 -9.93 -13.79 -19.91
C ALA A 381 -8.56 -13.96 -20.58
N PHE A 382 -7.64 -13.02 -20.34
CA PHE A 382 -6.27 -13.09 -20.85
C PHE A 382 -5.50 -14.29 -20.29
N GLY A 383 -5.65 -14.60 -19.00
CA GLY A 383 -5.02 -15.76 -18.38
C GLY A 383 -5.33 -17.04 -19.15
N LYS A 384 -6.62 -17.29 -19.43
CA LYS A 384 -7.06 -18.44 -20.24
C LYS A 384 -6.43 -18.43 -21.63
N ALA A 385 -6.58 -17.33 -22.37
CA ALA A 385 -6.05 -17.19 -23.72
C ALA A 385 -4.55 -17.50 -23.79
N VAL A 386 -3.77 -16.90 -22.90
CA VAL A 386 -2.30 -17.06 -22.87
C VAL A 386 -1.90 -18.48 -22.50
N THR A 387 -2.58 -19.10 -21.53
CA THR A 387 -2.29 -20.49 -21.14
C THR A 387 -2.68 -21.50 -22.21
N GLU A 388 -3.64 -21.17 -23.07
CA GLU A 388 -4.04 -21.98 -24.23
C GLU A 388 -3.21 -21.66 -25.49
N GLY A 389 -2.23 -20.75 -25.40
CA GLY A 389 -1.28 -20.44 -26.47
C GLY A 389 -1.62 -19.20 -27.31
N HIS A 390 -2.74 -18.54 -27.04
CA HIS A 390 -3.18 -17.35 -27.77
C HIS A 390 -2.58 -16.07 -27.16
N ARG A 391 -1.40 -15.68 -27.65
CA ARG A 391 -0.62 -14.55 -27.13
C ARG A 391 -0.73 -13.26 -27.94
N ARG A 392 -1.58 -13.25 -28.97
CA ARG A 392 -1.86 -12.06 -29.79
C ARG A 392 -3.36 -11.82 -29.83
N ILE A 393 -3.78 -10.72 -29.22
CA ILE A 393 -5.19 -10.39 -29.03
C ILE A 393 -5.58 -9.25 -29.97
N LYS A 394 -6.67 -9.45 -30.70
CA LYS A 394 -7.20 -8.54 -31.71
C LYS A 394 -8.08 -7.45 -31.08
N ALA A 395 -8.94 -7.82 -30.14
CA ALA A 395 -9.83 -6.87 -29.45
C ALA A 395 -10.26 -7.37 -28.07
N VAL A 396 -10.64 -6.43 -27.22
CA VAL A 396 -11.11 -6.68 -25.85
C VAL A 396 -12.48 -6.04 -25.67
N ALA A 397 -13.40 -6.75 -25.02
CA ALA A 397 -14.68 -6.23 -24.57
C ALA A 397 -14.83 -6.40 -23.05
N VAL A 398 -15.43 -5.40 -22.41
CA VAL A 398 -15.70 -5.35 -20.96
C VAL A 398 -17.13 -4.89 -20.75
N ALA A 399 -17.88 -5.53 -19.85
CA ALA A 399 -19.24 -5.16 -19.48
C ALA A 399 -19.34 -4.93 -17.97
N THR A 400 -20.05 -3.89 -17.56
CA THR A 400 -20.20 -3.49 -16.15
C THR A 400 -21.66 -3.21 -15.79
N ASP A 401 -21.96 -2.98 -14.51
CA ASP A 401 -23.31 -2.69 -14.01
C ASP A 401 -23.61 -1.18 -13.84
N ILE A 402 -22.74 -0.31 -14.34
CA ILE A 402 -22.86 1.15 -14.22
C ILE A 402 -22.82 1.82 -15.59
N SER A 403 -23.37 3.03 -15.67
CA SER A 403 -23.23 3.96 -16.81
C SER A 403 -22.68 5.30 -16.29
N PRO A 404 -21.65 5.90 -16.91
CA PRO A 404 -20.85 5.37 -18.02
C PRO A 404 -20.13 4.06 -17.62
N PRO A 405 -19.73 3.24 -18.61
CA PRO A 405 -19.09 1.95 -18.32
C PRO A 405 -17.75 2.15 -17.62
N ALA A 406 -17.39 1.24 -16.71
CA ALA A 406 -16.11 1.34 -16.01
C ALA A 406 -14.93 0.96 -16.94
N SER A 407 -13.83 1.70 -16.82
CA SER A 407 -12.61 1.38 -17.56
C SER A 407 -11.78 0.29 -16.87
N PRO A 408 -11.02 -0.52 -17.62
CA PRO A 408 -10.05 -1.46 -17.03
C PRO A 408 -9.11 -0.76 -16.05
N CYS A 409 -8.84 -1.39 -14.91
CA CYS A 409 -7.92 -0.88 -13.90
C CYS A 409 -6.46 -0.90 -14.39
N GLY A 410 -5.55 -0.24 -13.65
CA GLY A 410 -4.13 -0.15 -14.02
C GLY A 410 -3.47 -1.50 -14.31
N MET A 411 -3.72 -2.52 -13.46
CA MET A 411 -3.16 -3.87 -13.68
C MET A 411 -3.69 -4.52 -14.96
N CYS A 412 -4.97 -4.35 -15.28
CA CYS A 412 -5.55 -4.87 -16.52
C CYS A 412 -4.98 -4.16 -17.75
N ARG A 413 -4.78 -2.84 -17.67
CA ARG A 413 -4.15 -2.09 -18.77
C ARG A 413 -2.73 -2.57 -19.05
N GLN A 414 -1.95 -2.91 -18.02
CA GLN A 414 -0.63 -3.53 -18.21
C GLN A 414 -0.72 -4.91 -18.88
N PHE A 415 -1.71 -5.73 -18.50
CA PHE A 415 -1.93 -7.03 -19.14
C PHE A 415 -2.33 -6.90 -20.61
N ILE A 416 -3.25 -5.97 -20.92
CA ILE A 416 -3.68 -5.68 -22.29
C ILE A 416 -2.48 -5.18 -23.11
N ARG A 417 -1.63 -4.31 -22.54
CA ARG A 417 -0.44 -3.75 -23.20
C ARG A 417 0.56 -4.82 -23.66
N GLU A 418 0.69 -5.91 -22.93
CA GLU A 418 1.62 -7.01 -23.23
C GLU A 418 1.16 -7.84 -24.44
N PHE A 419 -0.16 -8.05 -24.59
CA PHE A 419 -0.71 -9.01 -25.56
C PHE A 419 -1.52 -8.38 -26.71
N CYS A 420 -1.79 -7.08 -26.65
CA CYS A 420 -2.50 -6.32 -27.68
C CYS A 420 -1.60 -5.26 -28.33
N ASP A 421 -1.83 -5.00 -29.61
CA ASP A 421 -1.30 -3.82 -30.29
C ASP A 421 -1.88 -2.53 -29.69
N LEU A 422 -1.13 -1.42 -29.72
CA LEU A 422 -1.57 -0.12 -29.16
C LEU A 422 -2.89 0.40 -29.74
N THR A 423 -3.20 -0.03 -30.96
CA THR A 423 -4.38 0.34 -31.73
C THR A 423 -5.56 -0.62 -31.50
N ALA A 424 -5.36 -1.73 -30.80
CA ALA A 424 -6.41 -2.70 -30.53
C ALA A 424 -7.56 -2.06 -29.73
N PRO A 425 -8.83 -2.23 -30.16
CA PRO A 425 -9.96 -1.62 -29.48
C PRO A 425 -10.27 -2.33 -28.17
N ILE A 426 -10.53 -1.52 -27.14
CA ILE A 426 -11.10 -1.94 -25.86
C ILE A 426 -12.53 -1.36 -25.83
N ILE A 427 -13.52 -2.24 -26.00
CA ILE A 427 -14.94 -1.88 -26.08
C ILE A 427 -15.57 -2.07 -24.69
N MET A 428 -16.10 -1.01 -24.12
CA MET A 428 -16.63 -1.01 -22.75
C MET A 428 -18.12 -0.77 -22.78
N PHE A 429 -18.92 -1.72 -22.32
CA PHE A 429 -20.38 -1.71 -22.29
C PHE A 429 -20.90 -1.38 -20.88
N ASP A 430 -21.90 -0.52 -20.83
CA ASP A 430 -22.60 -0.14 -19.60
C ASP A 430 -23.79 -1.07 -19.30
N LYS A 431 -24.57 -0.71 -18.28
CA LYS A 431 -25.76 -1.46 -17.88
C LYS A 431 -26.90 -1.45 -18.91
N ASP A 432 -26.89 -0.48 -19.83
CA ASP A 432 -27.93 -0.25 -20.84
C ASP A 432 -27.46 -0.70 -22.24
N ASP A 433 -26.37 -1.50 -22.29
CA ASP A 433 -25.68 -1.95 -23.49
C ASP A 433 -25.13 -0.82 -24.38
N ASN A 434 -25.08 0.42 -23.89
CA ASN A 434 -24.34 1.48 -24.57
C ASN A 434 -22.86 1.28 -24.33
N PHE A 435 -22.04 1.73 -25.27
CA PHE A 435 -20.62 1.42 -25.25
C PHE A 435 -19.75 2.62 -25.58
N THR A 436 -18.51 2.50 -25.17
CA THR A 436 -17.44 3.40 -25.55
C THR A 436 -16.23 2.58 -26.00
N VAL A 437 -15.40 3.14 -26.87
CA VAL A 437 -14.23 2.44 -27.40
C VAL A 437 -12.98 3.22 -27.07
N PHE A 438 -12.03 2.53 -26.44
CA PHE A 438 -10.76 3.07 -26.01
C PHE A 438 -9.59 2.37 -26.72
N ARG A 439 -8.49 3.08 -26.90
CA ARG A 439 -7.20 2.54 -27.38
C ARG A 439 -6.10 2.91 -26.41
N LEU A 440 -5.13 2.02 -26.21
CA LEU A 440 -4.01 2.27 -25.31
C LEU A 440 -3.11 3.43 -25.78
N GLU A 441 -3.10 3.79 -27.07
CA GLU A 441 -2.33 4.94 -27.58
C GLU A 441 -2.92 6.32 -27.22
N GLU A 442 -4.20 6.37 -26.87
CA GLU A 442 -4.90 7.61 -26.47
C GLU A 442 -4.69 7.92 -24.98
N ASP A 443 -4.06 6.99 -24.27
CA ASP A 443 -3.61 7.09 -22.89
C ASP A 443 -2.29 7.91 -22.84
N SER A 444 -2.17 8.88 -21.94
CA SER A 444 -0.98 9.74 -21.80
C SER A 444 0.27 9.03 -21.24
N LEU A 445 0.28 7.69 -21.26
CA LEU A 445 1.43 6.79 -21.02
C LEU A 445 2.54 6.87 -22.11
N LYS A 446 2.57 7.91 -22.94
CA LYS A 446 3.64 8.17 -23.93
C LYS A 446 5.06 8.21 -23.32
N ARG A 447 5.21 8.34 -22.00
CA ARG A 447 6.52 8.32 -21.32
C ARG A 447 7.16 6.93 -21.16
N PHE A 448 6.43 5.83 -21.38
CA PHE A 448 7.03 4.48 -21.43
C PHE A 448 7.41 4.04 -22.85
N ALA A 449 7.10 4.85 -23.88
CA ALA A 449 7.19 4.46 -25.29
C ALA A 449 8.62 4.23 -25.82
N GLU A 450 9.66 4.67 -25.11
CA GLU A 450 11.05 4.56 -25.58
C GLU A 450 11.79 3.29 -25.13
N ILE A 451 11.22 2.47 -24.23
CA ILE A 451 11.94 1.31 -23.66
C ILE A 451 11.66 -0.01 -24.43
N GLY A 452 10.65 -0.07 -25.30
CA GLY A 452 10.12 -1.33 -25.83
C GLY A 452 10.19 -1.59 -27.35
N THR A 453 10.60 -0.64 -28.19
CA THR A 453 10.39 -0.74 -29.65
C THR A 453 11.52 -1.41 -30.45
N ALA A 454 12.57 -1.92 -29.80
CA ALA A 454 13.56 -2.71 -30.52
C ALA A 454 13.07 -4.17 -30.69
N PRO A 455 12.98 -4.71 -31.91
CA PRO A 455 12.71 -6.14 -32.10
C PRO A 455 13.81 -6.94 -31.39
N ARG A 456 13.44 -7.70 -30.36
CA ARG A 456 14.37 -8.58 -29.65
C ARG A 456 14.81 -9.69 -30.60
N LYS A 457 15.97 -9.52 -31.23
CA LYS A 457 16.71 -10.63 -31.84
C LYS A 457 17.00 -11.65 -30.74
N PRO A 458 16.81 -12.97 -30.98
CA PRO A 458 17.31 -13.98 -30.04
C PRO A 458 18.81 -13.74 -29.83
N PRO A 459 19.32 -13.81 -28.58
CA PRO A 459 20.69 -13.43 -28.30
C PRO A 459 21.64 -14.35 -29.06
N SER A 460 22.43 -13.78 -29.96
CA SER A 460 23.61 -14.46 -30.49
C SER A 460 24.65 -14.58 -29.37
N PRO A 461 25.32 -15.73 -29.19
CA PRO A 461 26.27 -15.92 -28.10
C PRO A 461 27.42 -14.89 -28.23
N GLN A 462 27.58 -14.04 -27.21
CA GLN A 462 28.66 -13.05 -27.18
C GLN A 462 29.96 -13.67 -26.63
N PRO A 463 31.16 -13.26 -27.10
CA PRO A 463 32.42 -13.98 -26.88
C PRO A 463 33.04 -13.82 -25.48
N ARG A 464 32.29 -13.37 -24.46
CA ARG A 464 32.83 -13.02 -23.13
C ARG A 464 32.69 -14.12 -22.07
N GLU A 465 31.85 -15.13 -22.28
CA GLU A 465 31.73 -16.25 -21.32
C GLU A 465 32.89 -17.26 -21.39
N LEU A 466 33.70 -17.24 -22.47
CA LEU A 466 34.90 -18.08 -22.59
C LEU A 466 36.12 -17.56 -21.81
N LEU A 467 36.10 -16.31 -21.31
CA LEU A 467 37.24 -15.74 -20.58
C LEU A 467 37.17 -15.91 -19.05
N GLN A 468 35.98 -16.13 -18.48
CA GLN A 468 35.85 -16.38 -17.04
C GLN A 468 36.01 -17.87 -16.67
N LEU A 469 35.67 -18.81 -17.57
CA LEU A 469 35.92 -20.23 -17.35
C LEU A 469 37.41 -20.63 -17.40
N LYS A 470 38.29 -19.83 -18.01
CA LYS A 470 39.74 -20.10 -18.01
C LYS A 470 40.46 -19.69 -16.73
N ARG A 471 39.88 -18.83 -15.87
CA ARG A 471 40.52 -18.41 -14.60
C ARG A 471 40.18 -19.29 -13.41
N LEU A 472 39.21 -20.20 -13.54
CA LEU A 472 38.82 -21.16 -12.51
C LEU A 472 39.51 -22.53 -12.64
N VAL A 473 40.27 -22.77 -13.71
CA VAL A 473 40.95 -24.04 -13.98
C VAL A 473 42.43 -24.04 -13.55
N ASP A 474 43.01 -22.89 -13.19
CA ASP A 474 44.45 -22.76 -12.88
C ASP A 474 44.80 -22.61 -11.38
N LEU A 475 43.90 -22.94 -10.45
CA LEU A 475 44.24 -23.04 -9.03
C LEU A 475 44.82 -24.43 -8.72
N LYS A 476 46.14 -24.56 -8.86
CA LYS A 476 46.94 -25.68 -8.35
C LYS A 476 46.71 -25.88 -6.84
N VAL A 477 46.14 -27.03 -6.47
CA VAL A 477 46.14 -27.54 -5.09
C VAL A 477 47.48 -28.25 -4.83
N PRO A 478 48.19 -27.99 -3.72
CA PRO A 478 49.43 -28.69 -3.41
C PRO A 478 49.14 -30.11 -2.90
N SER A 479 49.93 -31.07 -3.38
CA SER A 479 49.85 -32.51 -3.08
C SER A 479 50.33 -32.88 -1.67
N ALA A 480 49.57 -33.71 -0.96
CA ALA A 480 50.03 -34.50 0.18
C ALA A 480 49.40 -35.92 0.13
N PRO A 481 50.06 -36.95 0.68
CA PRO A 481 50.12 -38.29 0.07
C PRO A 481 49.04 -39.27 0.54
N THR A 482 48.66 -40.16 -0.36
CA THR A 482 47.76 -41.30 -0.17
C THR A 482 48.51 -42.55 0.29
N SER A 483 48.24 -43.03 1.51
CA SER A 483 48.24 -44.45 1.86
C SER A 483 47.53 -44.66 3.19
N GLU A 484 46.70 -45.70 3.27
CA GLU A 484 45.92 -46.19 4.43
C GLU A 484 44.60 -45.46 4.72
N LEU A 485 43.51 -45.93 4.12
CA LEU A 485 42.18 -46.04 4.76
C LEU A 485 41.15 -46.79 3.89
N GLU A 486 41.58 -47.81 3.14
CA GLU A 486 40.66 -48.86 2.64
C GLU A 486 40.52 -49.95 3.72
N SER A 487 39.75 -49.68 4.79
CA SER A 487 39.34 -50.75 5.74
C SER A 487 38.19 -50.40 6.69
N ARG A 488 37.27 -49.47 6.33
CA ARG A 488 36.17 -49.12 7.25
C ARG A 488 34.77 -48.91 6.65
N SER A 489 34.56 -49.24 5.38
CA SER A 489 33.24 -49.11 4.71
C SER A 489 32.33 -50.34 4.78
N GLU A 490 32.66 -51.39 5.53
CA GLU A 490 31.84 -52.62 5.64
C GLU A 490 31.02 -52.80 6.94
N LYS A 491 30.88 -51.79 7.82
CA LYS A 491 30.24 -52.02 9.14
C LYS A 491 29.18 -51.04 9.66
N ARG A 492 28.48 -50.26 8.83
CA ARG A 492 27.41 -49.36 9.33
C ARG A 492 26.14 -49.24 8.48
N LEU A 493 25.65 -50.35 7.92
CA LEU A 493 24.23 -50.49 7.56
C LEU A 493 23.60 -51.62 8.39
N ALA A 494 23.19 -51.31 9.62
CA ALA A 494 22.22 -52.07 10.41
C ALA A 494 21.75 -51.22 11.61
N ARG A 495 20.45 -51.31 11.95
CA ARG A 495 19.65 -50.65 13.02
C ARG A 495 18.84 -49.45 12.53
N GLU A 496 17.65 -49.67 11.95
CA GLU A 496 16.34 -50.04 12.54
C GLU A 496 15.61 -48.89 13.27
N ILE A 497 14.43 -48.60 12.73
CA ILE A 497 13.35 -47.75 13.22
C ILE A 497 12.36 -48.67 13.94
N PRO A 498 11.89 -48.40 15.18
CA PRO A 498 10.82 -49.20 15.77
C PRO A 498 9.45 -48.59 15.46
N CYS A 499 8.62 -49.37 14.79
CA CYS A 499 7.19 -49.16 14.60
C CYS A 499 6.44 -49.92 15.70
N SER A 500 5.52 -49.29 16.43
CA SER A 500 4.66 -49.96 17.41
C SER A 500 3.47 -50.64 16.72
N PRO A 501 3.02 -51.85 17.15
CA PRO A 501 1.78 -52.42 16.68
C PRO A 501 0.63 -52.23 17.69
N ALA A 502 -0.57 -52.07 17.16
CA ALA A 502 -1.83 -52.28 17.86
C ALA A 502 -2.27 -53.75 17.71
N SER A 503 -2.79 -54.35 18.78
CA SER A 503 -3.72 -55.49 18.69
C SER A 503 -4.64 -55.53 19.90
N ALA A 504 -5.88 -55.94 19.64
CA ALA A 504 -7.02 -55.90 20.53
C ALA A 504 -7.21 -57.17 21.39
N THR A 505 -8.18 -57.05 22.32
CA THR A 505 -9.07 -58.06 22.94
C THR A 505 -8.73 -58.79 24.25
N SER A 506 -9.78 -58.76 25.09
CA SER A 506 -10.25 -59.66 26.17
C SER A 506 -9.47 -59.80 27.47
N SER A 507 -9.99 -59.18 28.54
CA SER A 507 -10.78 -59.83 29.61
C SER A 507 -11.29 -58.79 30.59
#